data_AF-A0A3N5GF67-F1
#
_entry.id   AF-A0A3N5GF67-F1
#
_cell.length_a   1.000
_cell.length_b   1.000
_cell.length_c   1.000
_cell.angle_alpha   90.00
_cell.angle_beta   90.00
_cell.angle_gamma   90.00
#
_symmetry.space_group_name_H-M   'P 1'
#
loop_
_entity.id
_entity.type
_entity.pdbx_description
1 polymer ?
#
loop_
_entity_poly.entity_id
_entity_poly.type
_entity_poly.pdbx_seq_one_letter_code
_entity_poly.pdbx_strand_id
1 'polypeptide(L)'
;MTKPAETSPAQEFVRFDRLQRVEHIIFLISFSVLGFTGLPQKFILSPISAGIFSLVGGIENARLIHHASAFVMMIISMIHLLEALYRIFVLRSPIGMIPWINDIVHAYDDVLYYIGLRKHKAYYGRYSYAEKVEYLALIWGTIVMGLTGFMMWNPITTVRFFPGESIPAAKAAHGGEAVLAVLAIIIWHFYHVHIKHLNKSMFTGKLTREEMEHEHPAELAHIESGKHAAPIPPAVLRRRQMIYWPISTVLSVVMIGGIYIFLTVENTAPITTVPPAIENVQVYVPQTPTPMPTSTPTTEPQPGGVTGPLTWNDTIGPLLQAKCGACHGAGSVTGLAFDTYANFMKGGKNGAVALPNDSAGSSFFKTQASGHPVVFSADELAIIKAWIDAGAPEK
;
A
#
# COMPACT_ATOMS: atom_id res chain seq x y z
N MET A 1 0.82 -40.49 -59.91
CA MET A 1 0.46 -39.27 -59.16
C MET A 1 -0.55 -39.67 -58.09
N THR A 2 -0.09 -40.00 -56.91
CA THR A 2 -0.92 -40.30 -55.74
C THR A 2 -1.49 -38.99 -55.20
N LYS A 3 -2.83 -38.91 -55.19
CA LYS A 3 -3.61 -37.83 -54.55
C LYS A 3 -3.09 -37.66 -53.11
N PRO A 4 -2.69 -36.46 -52.67
CA PRO A 4 -2.35 -36.24 -51.27
C PRO A 4 -3.58 -36.56 -50.42
N ALA A 5 -3.37 -37.32 -49.35
CA ALA A 5 -4.41 -37.67 -48.39
C ALA A 5 -5.07 -36.37 -47.90
N GLU A 6 -6.37 -36.24 -48.14
CA GLU A 6 -7.20 -35.23 -47.48
C GLU A 6 -7.11 -35.51 -45.98
N THR A 7 -6.35 -34.69 -45.26
CA THR A 7 -6.32 -34.72 -43.80
C THR A 7 -7.73 -34.39 -43.32
N SER A 8 -8.40 -35.39 -42.72
CA SER A 8 -9.67 -35.21 -42.02
C SER A 8 -9.61 -33.92 -41.19
N PRO A 9 -10.63 -33.04 -41.24
CA PRO A 9 -10.60 -31.80 -40.49
C PRO A 9 -10.31 -32.12 -39.02
N ALA A 10 -9.26 -31.51 -38.48
CA ALA A 10 -8.84 -31.74 -37.10
C ALA A 10 -10.05 -31.58 -36.18
N GLN A 11 -10.40 -32.63 -35.45
CA GLN A 11 -11.55 -32.61 -34.54
C GLN A 11 -11.30 -31.54 -33.47
N GLU A 12 -12.13 -30.49 -33.47
CA GLU A 12 -12.05 -29.39 -32.52
C GLU A 12 -13.08 -29.56 -31.41
N PHE A 13 -12.66 -29.32 -30.16
CA PHE A 13 -13.51 -29.36 -28.98
C PHE A 13 -13.74 -27.95 -28.44
N VAL A 14 -14.98 -27.65 -28.05
CA VAL A 14 -15.32 -26.36 -27.44
C VAL A 14 -14.86 -26.35 -25.98
N ARG A 15 -13.94 -25.44 -25.65
CA ARG A 15 -13.35 -25.30 -24.32
C ARG A 15 -13.94 -24.14 -23.54
N PHE A 16 -14.02 -22.95 -24.14
CA PHE A 16 -14.54 -21.75 -23.47
C PHE A 16 -15.71 -21.14 -24.23
N ASP A 17 -16.70 -20.66 -23.49
CA ASP A 17 -17.84 -19.99 -24.10
C ASP A 17 -17.49 -18.55 -24.54
N ARG A 18 -18.47 -17.82 -25.08
CA ARG A 18 -18.21 -16.44 -25.52
C ARG A 18 -18.04 -15.49 -24.34
N LEU A 19 -18.81 -15.67 -23.27
CA LEU A 19 -18.81 -14.76 -22.13
C LEU A 19 -17.49 -14.83 -21.37
N GLN A 20 -16.98 -16.03 -21.07
CA GLN A 20 -15.69 -16.23 -20.40
C GLN A 20 -14.53 -15.60 -21.16
N ARG A 21 -14.55 -15.66 -22.50
CA ARG A 21 -13.52 -15.03 -23.34
C ARG A 21 -13.59 -13.52 -23.31
N VAL A 22 -14.79 -12.95 -23.35
CA VAL A 22 -14.99 -11.50 -23.23
C VAL A 22 -14.55 -11.03 -21.84
N GLU A 23 -14.95 -11.75 -20.79
CA GLU A 23 -14.50 -11.46 -19.43
C GLU A 23 -12.98 -11.48 -19.33
N HIS A 24 -12.34 -12.52 -19.86
CA HIS A 24 -10.88 -12.64 -19.88
C HIS A 24 -10.20 -11.45 -20.57
N ILE A 25 -10.70 -11.01 -21.73
CA ILE A 25 -10.13 -9.85 -22.44
C ILE A 25 -10.27 -8.57 -21.61
N ILE A 26 -11.43 -8.36 -20.97
CA ILE A 26 -11.65 -7.18 -20.12
C ILE A 26 -10.74 -7.23 -18.89
N PHE A 27 -10.60 -8.39 -18.24
CA PHE A 27 -9.65 -8.61 -17.16
C PHE A 27 -8.22 -8.32 -17.59
N LEU A 28 -7.78 -8.88 -18.73
CA LEU A 28 -6.44 -8.70 -19.27
C LEU A 28 -6.12 -7.23 -19.49
N ILE A 29 -7.02 -6.50 -20.17
CA ILE A 29 -6.82 -5.08 -20.46
C ILE A 29 -6.80 -4.26 -19.16
N SER A 30 -7.79 -4.46 -18.28
CA SER A 30 -7.87 -3.72 -17.02
C SER A 30 -6.67 -3.98 -16.11
N PHE A 31 -6.27 -5.25 -15.96
CA PHE A 31 -5.09 -5.66 -15.21
C PHE A 31 -3.81 -5.04 -15.79
N SER A 32 -3.65 -5.08 -17.11
CA SER A 32 -2.49 -4.48 -17.79
C SER A 32 -2.41 -2.98 -17.54
N VAL A 33 -3.54 -2.26 -17.62
CA VAL A 33 -3.60 -0.82 -17.34
C VAL A 33 -3.30 -0.54 -15.86
N LEU A 34 -3.82 -1.35 -14.94
CA LEU A 34 -3.53 -1.22 -13.50
C LEU A 34 -2.03 -1.43 -13.21
N GLY A 35 -1.41 -2.47 -13.78
CA GLY A 35 0.03 -2.71 -13.66
C GLY A 35 0.85 -1.58 -14.28
N PHE A 36 0.48 -1.14 -15.48
CA PHE A 36 1.19 -0.08 -16.22
C PHE A 36 1.13 1.27 -15.52
N THR A 37 0.04 1.59 -14.83
CA THR A 37 -0.11 2.85 -14.08
C THR A 37 0.34 2.75 -12.63
N GLY A 38 0.24 1.56 -12.01
CA GLY A 38 0.53 1.34 -10.59
C GLY A 38 2.01 1.07 -10.29
N LEU A 39 2.69 0.25 -11.10
CA LEU A 39 4.10 -0.06 -10.87
C LEU A 39 5.02 1.18 -10.95
N PRO A 40 4.82 2.12 -11.89
CA PRO A 40 5.59 3.37 -11.89
C PRO A 40 5.42 4.22 -10.63
N GLN A 41 4.24 4.19 -10.01
CA GLN A 41 3.99 4.91 -8.76
C GLN A 41 4.75 4.28 -7.58
N LYS A 42 4.94 2.95 -7.58
CA LYS A 42 5.78 2.26 -6.60
C LYS A 42 7.26 2.58 -6.79
N PHE A 43 7.73 2.58 -8.05
CA PHE A 43 9.15 2.78 -8.40
C PHE A 43 9.43 4.17 -8.96
N ILE A 44 8.93 5.22 -8.28
CA ILE A 44 8.94 6.60 -8.80
C ILE A 44 10.32 7.13 -9.22
N LEU A 45 11.39 6.67 -8.57
CA LEU A 45 12.77 7.10 -8.85
C LEU A 45 13.39 6.40 -10.08
N SER A 46 12.72 5.41 -10.66
CA SER A 46 13.22 4.70 -11.84
C SER A 46 13.10 5.57 -13.10
N PRO A 47 14.13 5.64 -13.96
CA PRO A 47 14.05 6.36 -15.23
C PRO A 47 12.91 5.86 -16.13
N ILE A 48 12.59 4.56 -16.07
CA ILE A 48 11.47 3.96 -16.81
C ILE A 48 10.14 4.53 -16.31
N SER A 49 9.99 4.69 -15.00
CA SER A 49 8.78 5.26 -14.39
C SER A 49 8.60 6.73 -14.78
N ALA A 50 9.68 7.51 -14.81
CA ALA A 50 9.65 8.88 -15.33
C ALA A 50 9.21 8.92 -16.81
N GLY A 51 9.73 8.02 -17.65
CA GLY A 51 9.30 7.87 -19.03
C GLY A 51 7.81 7.55 -19.17
N ILE A 52 7.29 6.62 -18.35
CA ILE A 52 5.86 6.27 -18.36
C ILE A 52 5.00 7.46 -17.91
N PHE A 53 5.38 8.19 -16.86
CA PHE A 53 4.65 9.39 -16.45
C PHE A 53 4.64 10.46 -17.54
N SER A 54 5.75 10.64 -18.28
CA SER A 54 5.79 11.56 -19.41
C SER A 54 4.82 11.16 -20.53
N LEU A 55 4.70 9.84 -20.80
CA LEU A 55 3.78 9.30 -21.82
C LEU A 55 2.30 9.48 -21.43
N VAL A 56 1.98 9.26 -20.15
CA VAL A 56 0.61 9.32 -19.62
C VAL A 56 0.18 10.77 -19.30
N GLY A 57 1.11 11.73 -19.38
CA GLY A 57 0.83 13.14 -19.14
C GLY A 57 0.85 13.54 -17.66
N GLY A 58 1.62 12.83 -16.83
CA GLY A 58 1.86 13.15 -15.43
C GLY A 58 1.41 12.07 -14.44
N ILE A 59 1.71 12.30 -13.17
CA ILE A 59 1.37 11.39 -12.06
C ILE A 59 -0.14 11.41 -11.79
N GLU A 60 -0.76 12.58 -11.92
CA GLU A 60 -2.19 12.80 -11.74
C GLU A 60 -3.00 12.00 -12.75
N ASN A 61 -2.63 12.07 -14.04
CA ASN A 61 -3.27 11.28 -15.08
C ASN A 61 -3.06 9.77 -14.86
N ALA A 62 -1.85 9.35 -14.46
CA ALA A 62 -1.60 7.95 -14.14
C ALA A 62 -2.49 7.45 -12.99
N ARG A 63 -2.70 8.26 -11.95
CA ARG A 63 -3.62 7.96 -10.84
C ARG A 63 -5.07 7.87 -11.31
N LEU A 64 -5.53 8.83 -12.12
CA LEU A 64 -6.90 8.83 -12.66
C LEU A 64 -7.17 7.59 -13.51
N ILE A 65 -6.24 7.24 -14.41
CA ILE A 65 -6.36 6.03 -15.24
C ILE A 65 -6.33 4.78 -14.37
N HIS A 66 -5.49 4.75 -13.32
CA HIS A 66 -5.45 3.63 -12.38
C HIS A 66 -6.80 3.44 -11.69
N HIS A 67 -7.40 4.51 -11.18
CA HIS A 67 -8.71 4.49 -10.52
C HIS A 67 -9.84 4.10 -11.50
N ALA A 68 -9.82 4.62 -12.72
CA ALA A 68 -10.78 4.26 -13.75
C ALA A 68 -10.66 2.77 -14.13
N SER A 69 -9.44 2.25 -14.27
CA SER A 69 -9.22 0.83 -14.53
C SER A 69 -9.63 -0.04 -13.34
N ALA A 70 -9.40 0.41 -12.10
CA ALA A 70 -9.85 -0.28 -10.90
C ALA A 70 -11.38 -0.40 -10.85
N PHE A 71 -12.11 0.65 -11.25
CA PHE A 71 -13.56 0.59 -11.37
C PHE A 71 -14.01 -0.45 -12.40
N VAL A 72 -13.38 -0.50 -13.58
CA VAL A 72 -13.64 -1.54 -14.58
C VAL A 72 -13.35 -2.94 -14.02
N MET A 73 -12.23 -3.10 -13.30
CA MET A 73 -11.84 -4.35 -12.62
C MET A 73 -12.91 -4.80 -11.61
N MET A 74 -13.48 -3.87 -10.83
CA MET A 74 -14.55 -4.19 -9.87
C MET A 74 -15.82 -4.65 -10.57
N ILE A 75 -16.23 -3.97 -11.63
CA ILE A 75 -17.43 -4.33 -12.40
C ILE A 75 -17.27 -5.69 -13.08
N ILE A 76 -16.11 -5.96 -13.71
CA ILE A 76 -15.89 -7.25 -14.36
C ILE A 76 -15.75 -8.38 -13.33
N SER A 77 -15.14 -8.13 -12.17
CA SER A 77 -15.09 -9.09 -11.06
C SER A 77 -16.48 -9.40 -10.51
N MET A 78 -17.35 -8.39 -10.42
CA MET A 78 -18.77 -8.58 -10.07
C MET A 78 -19.47 -9.48 -11.09
N ILE A 79 -19.35 -9.17 -12.38
CA ILE A 79 -20.00 -9.94 -13.45
C ILE A 79 -19.49 -11.39 -13.42
N HIS A 80 -18.17 -11.58 -13.32
CA HIS A 80 -17.54 -12.90 -13.23
C HIS A 80 -18.04 -13.71 -12.04
N LEU A 81 -18.20 -13.08 -10.86
CA LEU A 81 -18.74 -13.73 -9.68
C LEU A 81 -20.18 -14.20 -9.92
N LEU A 82 -21.04 -13.36 -10.47
CA LEU A 82 -22.43 -13.72 -10.78
C LEU A 82 -22.48 -14.85 -11.82
N GLU A 83 -21.65 -14.77 -12.86
CA GLU A 83 -21.51 -15.80 -13.88
C GLU A 83 -21.12 -17.16 -13.27
N ALA A 84 -20.09 -17.16 -12.43
CA ALA A 84 -19.62 -18.35 -11.73
C ALA A 84 -20.72 -18.94 -10.82
N LEU A 85 -21.42 -18.09 -10.05
CA LEU A 85 -22.55 -18.53 -9.22
C LEU A 85 -23.69 -19.11 -10.07
N TYR A 86 -23.99 -18.52 -11.22
CA TYR A 86 -24.98 -19.07 -12.16
C TYR A 86 -24.58 -20.46 -12.63
N ARG A 87 -23.32 -20.67 -13.04
CA ARG A 87 -22.82 -21.99 -13.46
C ARG A 87 -22.91 -23.02 -12.32
N ILE A 88 -22.55 -22.63 -11.11
CA ILE A 88 -22.52 -23.53 -9.94
C ILE A 88 -23.95 -23.88 -9.50
N PHE A 89 -24.84 -22.89 -9.36
CA PHE A 89 -26.17 -23.11 -8.79
C PHE A 89 -27.21 -23.55 -9.82
N VAL A 90 -27.25 -22.92 -10.99
CA VAL A 90 -28.26 -23.19 -12.02
C VAL A 90 -27.83 -24.35 -12.90
N LEU A 91 -26.64 -24.24 -13.49
CA LEU A 91 -26.13 -25.26 -14.42
C LEU A 91 -25.53 -26.48 -13.70
N ARG A 92 -25.25 -26.38 -12.39
CA ARG A 92 -24.57 -27.45 -11.63
C ARG A 92 -23.29 -27.92 -12.31
N SER A 93 -22.60 -26.98 -12.97
CA SER A 93 -21.28 -27.24 -13.52
C SER A 93 -20.34 -27.65 -12.40
N PRO A 94 -19.49 -28.67 -12.60
CA PRO A 94 -18.54 -29.09 -11.59
C PRO A 94 -17.61 -27.92 -11.24
N ILE A 95 -17.33 -27.74 -9.95
CA ILE A 95 -16.44 -26.68 -9.44
C ILE A 95 -14.98 -27.09 -9.70
N GLY A 96 -14.62 -27.20 -10.98
CA GLY A 96 -13.34 -27.75 -11.42
C GLY A 96 -12.16 -26.81 -11.22
N MET A 97 -12.39 -25.52 -10.96
CA MET A 97 -11.35 -24.49 -10.81
C MET A 97 -10.83 -24.31 -9.39
N ILE A 98 -11.47 -24.92 -8.38
CA ILE A 98 -10.96 -24.87 -7.00
C ILE A 98 -9.94 -26.00 -6.83
N PRO A 99 -8.71 -25.71 -6.37
CA PRO A 99 -7.73 -26.73 -6.04
C PRO A 99 -8.27 -27.74 -5.02
N TRP A 100 -8.00 -29.02 -5.24
CA TRP A 100 -8.38 -30.11 -4.35
C TRP A 100 -7.18 -31.00 -4.02
N ILE A 101 -7.37 -31.97 -3.12
CA ILE A 101 -6.30 -32.89 -2.67
C ILE A 101 -5.66 -33.64 -3.84
N ASN A 102 -6.45 -34.00 -4.86
CA ASN A 102 -5.93 -34.67 -6.06
C ASN A 102 -4.94 -33.81 -6.86
N ASP A 103 -5.02 -32.48 -6.75
CA ASP A 103 -4.08 -31.58 -7.44
C ASP A 103 -2.68 -31.62 -6.82
N ILE A 104 -2.57 -31.94 -5.52
CA ILE A 104 -1.26 -32.20 -4.88
C ILE A 104 -0.65 -33.47 -5.44
N VAL A 105 -1.47 -34.50 -5.66
CA VAL A 105 -1.01 -35.75 -6.29
C VAL A 105 -0.54 -35.50 -7.72
N HIS A 106 -1.28 -34.69 -8.50
CA HIS A 106 -0.85 -34.31 -9.85
C HIS A 106 0.48 -33.54 -9.84
N ALA A 107 0.65 -32.59 -8.92
CA ALA A 107 1.91 -31.86 -8.77
C ALA A 107 3.08 -32.79 -8.41
N TYR A 108 2.85 -33.74 -7.50
CA TYR A 108 3.85 -34.76 -7.15
C TYR A 108 4.22 -35.64 -8.34
N ASP A 109 3.22 -36.10 -9.09
CA ASP A 109 3.39 -36.92 -10.28
C ASP A 109 4.22 -36.22 -11.37
N ASP A 110 4.00 -34.92 -11.54
CA ASP A 110 4.76 -34.10 -12.49
C ASP A 110 6.19 -33.86 -12.02
N VAL A 111 6.41 -33.66 -10.72
CA VAL A 111 7.76 -33.60 -10.16
C VAL A 111 8.52 -34.90 -10.45
N LEU A 112 7.90 -36.06 -10.20
CA LEU A 112 8.49 -37.37 -10.52
C LEU A 112 8.77 -37.53 -12.01
N TYR A 113 7.89 -37.02 -12.87
CA TYR A 113 8.10 -37.01 -14.33
C TYR A 113 9.31 -36.15 -14.71
N TYR A 114 9.42 -34.93 -14.17
CA TYR A 114 10.51 -34.01 -14.49
C TYR A 114 11.88 -34.50 -14.01
N ILE A 115 11.95 -35.26 -12.91
CA ILE A 115 13.18 -35.91 -12.45
C ILE A 115 13.42 -37.30 -13.09
N GLY A 116 12.57 -37.72 -14.03
CA GLY A 116 12.74 -38.95 -14.80
C GLY A 116 12.32 -40.24 -14.10
N LEU A 117 11.72 -40.17 -12.90
CA LEU A 117 11.21 -41.34 -12.17
C LEU A 117 9.85 -41.83 -12.70
N ARG A 118 9.15 -41.01 -13.48
CA ARG A 118 7.90 -41.39 -14.15
C ARG A 118 7.99 -41.14 -15.67
N LYS A 119 7.35 -42.01 -16.46
CA LYS A 119 7.39 -41.95 -17.94
C LYS A 119 6.38 -40.97 -18.56
N HIS A 120 5.36 -40.57 -17.82
CA HIS A 120 4.30 -39.70 -18.31
C HIS A 120 3.91 -38.69 -17.23
N LYS A 121 3.37 -37.54 -17.66
CA LYS A 121 2.81 -36.50 -16.78
C LYS A 121 1.52 -36.98 -16.08
N ALA A 122 1.06 -36.18 -15.12
CA ALA A 122 -0.22 -36.38 -14.47
C ALA A 122 -1.39 -36.34 -15.46
N TYR A 123 -2.46 -37.05 -15.12
CA TYR A 123 -3.62 -37.21 -15.98
C TYR A 123 -4.67 -36.13 -15.66
N TYR A 124 -4.49 -34.94 -16.26
CA TYR A 124 -5.31 -33.78 -15.92
C TYR A 124 -6.75 -33.86 -16.46
N GLY A 125 -7.68 -33.31 -15.67
CA GLY A 125 -9.05 -33.07 -16.09
C GLY A 125 -9.19 -31.80 -16.93
N ARG A 126 -10.37 -31.18 -16.85
CA ARG A 126 -10.67 -29.93 -17.58
C ARG A 126 -9.67 -28.82 -17.27
N TYR A 127 -9.16 -28.76 -16.04
CA TYR A 127 -8.11 -27.83 -15.63
C TYR A 127 -7.01 -28.59 -14.91
N SER A 128 -5.77 -28.28 -15.23
CA SER A 128 -4.55 -28.73 -14.55
C SER A 128 -4.42 -28.07 -13.18
N TYR A 129 -3.58 -28.61 -12.31
CA TYR A 129 -3.34 -28.01 -11.00
C TYR A 129 -2.75 -26.59 -11.12
N ALA A 130 -1.92 -26.35 -12.13
CA ALA A 130 -1.30 -25.04 -12.39
C ALA A 130 -2.36 -23.98 -12.74
N GLU A 131 -3.29 -24.28 -13.66
CA GLU A 131 -4.39 -23.38 -14.02
C GLU A 131 -5.29 -23.06 -12.81
N LYS A 132 -5.53 -24.04 -11.94
CA LYS A 132 -6.33 -23.84 -10.72
C LYS A 132 -5.62 -22.95 -9.70
N VAL A 133 -4.31 -23.11 -9.53
CA VAL A 133 -3.50 -22.27 -8.64
C VAL A 133 -3.42 -20.85 -9.16
N GLU A 134 -3.28 -20.64 -10.48
CA GLU A 134 -3.35 -19.32 -11.10
C GLU A 134 -4.69 -18.63 -10.84
N TYR A 135 -5.80 -19.37 -10.98
CA TYR A 135 -7.12 -18.82 -10.69
C TYR A 135 -7.34 -18.52 -9.20
N LEU A 136 -6.83 -19.37 -8.30
CA LEU A 136 -6.85 -19.10 -6.86
C LEU A 136 -6.03 -17.86 -6.52
N ALA A 137 -4.84 -17.72 -7.11
CA ALA A 137 -3.99 -16.54 -6.93
C ALA A 137 -4.69 -15.27 -7.44
N LEU A 138 -5.42 -15.35 -8.56
CA LEU A 138 -6.26 -14.24 -9.04
C LEU A 138 -7.34 -13.86 -8.04
N ILE A 139 -8.11 -14.83 -7.50
CA ILE A 139 -9.15 -14.56 -6.50
C ILE A 139 -8.54 -13.90 -5.25
N TRP A 140 -7.45 -14.45 -4.74
CA TRP A 140 -6.74 -13.91 -3.59
C TRP A 140 -6.24 -12.48 -3.87
N GLY A 141 -5.57 -12.28 -5.00
CA GLY A 141 -5.06 -10.98 -5.44
C GLY A 141 -6.18 -9.95 -5.56
N THR A 142 -7.32 -10.29 -6.15
CA THR A 142 -8.47 -9.37 -6.25
C THR A 142 -8.99 -8.94 -4.88
N ILE A 143 -9.07 -9.86 -3.90
CA ILE A 143 -9.51 -9.53 -2.54
C ILE A 143 -8.49 -8.60 -1.87
N VAL A 144 -7.21 -8.95 -1.88
CA VAL A 144 -6.16 -8.15 -1.24
C VAL A 144 -6.06 -6.77 -1.88
N MET A 145 -6.03 -6.71 -3.21
CA MET A 145 -5.94 -5.45 -3.97
C MET A 145 -7.19 -4.58 -3.79
N GLY A 146 -8.37 -5.19 -3.74
CA GLY A 146 -9.62 -4.48 -3.47
C GLY A 146 -9.65 -3.87 -2.07
N LEU A 147 -9.31 -4.66 -1.03
CA LEU A 147 -9.30 -4.19 0.36
C LEU A 147 -8.23 -3.11 0.59
N THR A 148 -6.99 -3.37 0.18
CA THR A 148 -5.90 -2.41 0.36
C THR A 148 -6.08 -1.16 -0.51
N GLY A 149 -6.67 -1.31 -1.70
CA GLY A 149 -7.07 -0.20 -2.56
C GLY A 149 -8.15 0.67 -1.90
N PHE A 150 -9.16 0.06 -1.27
CA PHE A 150 -10.17 0.79 -0.49
C PHE A 150 -9.51 1.61 0.62
N MET A 151 -8.59 1.00 1.37
CA MET A 151 -7.91 1.64 2.49
C MET A 151 -7.10 2.86 2.06
N MET A 152 -6.44 2.78 0.91
CA MET A 152 -5.66 3.89 0.36
C MET A 152 -6.52 4.97 -0.30
N TRP A 153 -7.64 4.60 -0.92
CA TRP A 153 -8.57 5.55 -1.54
C TRP A 153 -9.39 6.29 -0.47
N ASN A 154 -9.77 5.59 0.60
CA ASN A 154 -10.60 6.11 1.70
C ASN A 154 -9.85 6.00 3.05
N PRO A 155 -8.78 6.79 3.25
CA PRO A 155 -7.96 6.70 4.45
C PRO A 155 -8.68 7.15 5.72
N ILE A 156 -9.53 8.18 5.67
CA ILE A 156 -10.20 8.74 6.88
C ILE A 156 -11.20 7.73 7.46
N THR A 157 -11.95 7.07 6.60
CA THR A 157 -12.91 6.01 6.91
C THR A 157 -12.18 4.81 7.45
N THR A 158 -11.04 4.46 6.85
CA THR A 158 -10.22 3.34 7.33
C THR A 158 -9.72 3.58 8.75
N VAL A 159 -9.18 4.75 9.05
CA VAL A 159 -8.64 5.04 10.40
C VAL A 159 -9.72 5.23 11.47
N ARG A 160 -11.00 5.31 11.11
CA ARG A 160 -12.11 5.21 12.08
C ARG A 160 -12.27 3.81 12.65
N PHE A 161 -11.88 2.79 11.89
CA PHE A 161 -12.03 1.38 12.27
C PHE A 161 -10.68 0.71 12.62
N PHE A 162 -9.58 1.22 12.07
CA PHE A 162 -8.24 0.65 12.24
C PHE A 162 -7.23 1.71 12.74
N PRO A 163 -6.12 1.29 13.37
CA PRO A 163 -5.02 2.19 13.73
C PRO A 163 -4.42 2.91 12.52
N GLY A 164 -3.81 4.08 12.71
CA GLY A 164 -3.25 4.89 11.62
C GLY A 164 -2.15 4.18 10.80
N GLU A 165 -1.46 3.20 11.39
CA GLU A 165 -0.45 2.35 10.74
C GLU A 165 -1.06 1.44 9.65
N SER A 166 -2.38 1.26 9.64
CA SER A 166 -3.06 0.44 8.64
C SER A 166 -2.92 1.01 7.22
N ILE A 167 -2.79 2.33 7.07
CA ILE A 167 -2.64 3.00 5.77
C ILE A 167 -1.28 2.70 5.13
N PRO A 168 -0.12 2.93 5.78
CA PRO A 168 1.17 2.55 5.22
C PRO A 168 1.31 1.03 5.06
N ALA A 169 0.69 0.22 5.95
CA ALA A 169 0.64 -1.23 5.77
C ALA A 169 -0.14 -1.63 4.50
N ALA A 170 -1.30 -1.01 4.25
CA ALA A 170 -2.07 -1.20 3.03
C ALA A 170 -1.26 -0.78 1.79
N LYS A 171 -0.55 0.35 1.83
CA LYS A 171 0.34 0.78 0.73
C LYS A 171 1.44 -0.24 0.45
N ALA A 172 2.07 -0.78 1.49
CA ALA A 172 3.10 -1.81 1.35
C ALA A 172 2.53 -3.11 0.77
N ALA A 173 1.39 -3.58 1.30
CA ALA A 173 0.71 -4.79 0.85
C ALA A 173 0.19 -4.65 -0.59
N HIS A 174 -0.51 -3.57 -0.93
CA HIS A 174 -1.03 -3.30 -2.27
C HIS A 174 0.11 -3.26 -3.30
N GLY A 175 1.17 -2.49 -3.00
CA GLY A 175 2.32 -2.41 -3.88
C GLY A 175 3.15 -3.70 -3.94
N GLY A 176 3.14 -4.54 -2.90
CA GLY A 176 3.80 -5.83 -2.88
C GLY A 176 3.06 -6.86 -3.73
N GLU A 177 1.76 -6.98 -3.49
CA GLU A 177 0.86 -7.86 -4.24
C GLU A 177 0.79 -7.46 -5.72
N ALA A 178 0.78 -6.18 -6.05
CA ALA A 178 0.85 -5.73 -7.45
C ALA A 178 2.09 -6.26 -8.19
N VAL A 179 3.25 -6.26 -7.52
CA VAL A 179 4.49 -6.82 -8.09
C VAL A 179 4.37 -8.32 -8.25
N LEU A 180 3.89 -9.03 -7.22
CA LEU A 180 3.69 -10.47 -7.29
C LEU A 180 2.71 -10.87 -8.39
N ALA A 181 1.57 -10.19 -8.49
CA ALA A 181 0.56 -10.44 -9.50
C ALA A 181 1.09 -10.20 -10.92
N VAL A 182 1.78 -9.07 -11.17
CA VAL A 182 2.35 -8.79 -12.50
C VAL A 182 3.42 -9.81 -12.86
N LEU A 183 4.32 -10.15 -11.92
CA LEU A 183 5.34 -11.16 -12.16
C LEU A 183 4.74 -12.55 -12.37
N ALA A 184 3.70 -12.93 -11.62
CA ALA A 184 3.01 -14.21 -11.81
C ALA A 184 2.37 -14.27 -13.21
N ILE A 185 1.72 -13.20 -13.66
CA ILE A 185 1.14 -13.17 -15.00
C ILE A 185 2.22 -13.22 -16.10
N ILE A 186 3.32 -12.47 -15.97
CA ILE A 186 4.37 -12.44 -17.00
C ILE A 186 5.23 -13.72 -17.00
N ILE A 187 5.70 -14.17 -15.83
CA ILE A 187 6.65 -15.27 -15.73
C ILE A 187 5.94 -16.60 -15.80
N TRP A 188 4.79 -16.74 -15.14
CA TRP A 188 4.11 -18.02 -15.04
C TRP A 188 3.03 -18.15 -16.11
N HIS A 189 1.99 -17.32 -16.07
CA HIS A 189 0.85 -17.45 -16.99
C HIS A 189 1.26 -17.28 -18.46
N PHE A 190 1.97 -16.19 -18.77
CA PHE A 190 2.38 -15.89 -20.15
C PHE A 190 3.38 -16.93 -20.68
N TYR A 191 4.31 -17.39 -19.84
CA TYR A 191 5.23 -18.46 -20.24
C TYR A 191 4.47 -19.75 -20.55
N HIS A 192 3.56 -20.20 -19.68
CA HIS A 192 2.85 -21.47 -19.88
C HIS A 192 1.91 -21.44 -21.09
N VAL A 193 1.18 -20.34 -21.29
CA VAL A 193 0.10 -20.22 -22.28
C VAL A 193 0.54 -19.64 -23.63
N HIS A 194 1.66 -18.90 -23.68
CA HIS A 194 2.13 -18.28 -24.92
C HIS A 194 3.51 -18.76 -25.38
N ILE A 195 4.40 -19.17 -24.48
CA ILE A 195 5.79 -19.52 -24.83
C ILE A 195 5.98 -21.05 -24.87
N LYS A 196 5.67 -21.74 -23.78
CA LYS A 196 5.85 -23.19 -23.63
C LYS A 196 4.89 -23.96 -24.52
N HIS A 197 3.61 -23.58 -24.49
CA HIS A 197 2.57 -24.11 -25.35
C HIS A 197 1.72 -22.94 -25.83
N LEU A 198 1.55 -22.76 -27.14
CA LEU A 198 0.75 -21.65 -27.66
C LEU A 198 -0.73 -22.04 -27.66
N ASN A 199 -1.38 -21.91 -26.51
CA ASN A 199 -2.78 -22.28 -26.36
C ASN A 199 -3.70 -21.10 -26.74
N LYS A 200 -4.42 -21.23 -27.86
CA LYS A 200 -5.32 -20.18 -28.39
C LYS A 200 -6.77 -20.29 -27.90
N SER A 201 -7.07 -21.25 -27.02
CA SER A 201 -8.45 -21.58 -26.65
C SER A 201 -9.18 -20.42 -25.95
N MET A 202 -8.48 -19.53 -25.25
CA MET A 202 -9.09 -18.35 -24.64
C MET A 202 -9.50 -17.27 -25.67
N PHE A 203 -8.98 -17.32 -26.90
CA PHE A 203 -9.37 -16.42 -27.98
C PHE A 203 -10.37 -17.08 -28.92
N THR A 204 -10.12 -18.33 -29.33
CA THR A 204 -10.97 -19.06 -30.30
C THR A 204 -12.15 -19.77 -29.64
N GLY A 205 -12.06 -20.09 -28.35
CA GLY A 205 -13.00 -20.92 -27.60
C GLY A 205 -12.82 -22.41 -27.83
N LYS A 206 -11.81 -22.83 -28.60
CA LYS A 206 -11.67 -24.22 -29.06
C LYS A 206 -10.24 -24.74 -28.90
N LEU A 207 -10.13 -26.06 -28.80
CA LEU A 207 -8.86 -26.80 -28.74
C LEU A 207 -8.91 -27.98 -29.72
N THR A 208 -7.80 -28.31 -30.36
CA THR A 208 -7.70 -29.49 -31.23
C THR A 208 -7.64 -30.78 -30.41
N ARG A 209 -7.92 -31.93 -31.03
CA ARG A 209 -7.82 -33.24 -30.37
C ARG A 209 -6.42 -33.54 -29.81
N GLU A 210 -5.37 -33.22 -30.57
CA GLU A 210 -3.98 -33.45 -30.15
C GLU A 210 -3.62 -32.61 -28.92
N GLU A 211 -3.99 -31.33 -28.92
CA GLU A 211 -3.83 -30.46 -27.76
C GLU A 211 -4.64 -30.95 -26.55
N MET A 212 -5.87 -31.45 -26.76
CA MET A 212 -6.70 -32.04 -25.69
C MET A 212 -6.05 -33.30 -25.11
N GLU A 213 -5.44 -34.15 -25.94
CA GLU A 213 -4.77 -35.38 -25.50
C GLU A 213 -3.52 -35.09 -24.67
N HIS A 214 -2.77 -34.04 -25.03
CA HIS A 214 -1.56 -33.67 -24.30
C HIS A 214 -1.84 -32.84 -23.04
N GLU A 215 -2.78 -31.90 -23.08
CA GLU A 215 -3.02 -30.95 -21.98
C GLU A 215 -4.16 -31.39 -21.04
N HIS A 216 -5.19 -32.06 -21.56
CA HIS A 216 -6.42 -32.40 -20.82
C HIS A 216 -6.91 -33.83 -21.08
N PRO A 217 -6.05 -34.85 -20.89
CA PRO A 217 -6.35 -36.20 -21.34
C PRO A 217 -7.58 -36.82 -20.65
N ALA A 218 -7.84 -36.49 -19.38
CA ALA A 218 -9.01 -37.01 -18.68
C ALA A 218 -10.32 -36.34 -19.14
N GLU A 219 -10.27 -35.08 -19.58
CA GLU A 219 -11.42 -34.43 -20.21
C GLU A 219 -11.71 -35.04 -21.57
N LEU A 220 -10.67 -35.28 -22.39
CA LEU A 220 -10.82 -35.95 -23.68
C LEU A 220 -11.42 -37.35 -23.53
N ALA A 221 -10.89 -38.17 -22.62
CA ALA A 221 -11.41 -39.51 -22.35
C ALA A 221 -12.86 -39.48 -21.86
N HIS A 222 -13.24 -38.47 -21.07
CA HIS A 222 -14.62 -38.29 -20.64
C HIS A 222 -15.55 -37.94 -21.82
N ILE A 223 -15.14 -37.03 -22.69
CA ILE A 223 -15.89 -36.65 -23.90
C ILE A 223 -16.05 -37.85 -24.84
N GLU A 224 -14.96 -38.58 -25.11
CA GLU A 224 -14.94 -39.74 -26.00
C GLU A 224 -15.71 -40.94 -25.42
N SER A 225 -15.84 -41.03 -24.09
CA SER A 225 -16.65 -42.08 -23.45
C SER A 225 -18.15 -42.00 -23.76
N GLY A 226 -18.62 -40.90 -24.36
CA GLY A 226 -20.03 -40.68 -24.68
C GLY A 226 -20.93 -40.46 -23.45
N LYS A 227 -20.35 -40.47 -22.24
CA LYS A 227 -21.05 -40.19 -20.97
C LYS A 227 -21.26 -38.68 -20.77
N HIS A 228 -21.88 -38.01 -21.76
CA HIS A 228 -22.24 -36.61 -21.60
C HIS A 228 -23.24 -36.47 -20.45
N ALA A 229 -23.07 -35.43 -19.63
CA ALA A 229 -24.07 -35.07 -18.63
C ALA A 229 -25.42 -34.90 -19.32
N ALA A 230 -26.44 -35.62 -18.85
CA ALA A 230 -27.79 -35.52 -19.42
C ALA A 230 -28.24 -34.04 -19.42
N PRO A 231 -28.83 -33.55 -20.52
CA PRO A 231 -29.34 -32.19 -20.56
C PRO A 231 -30.29 -31.94 -19.40
N ILE A 232 -30.09 -30.83 -18.69
CA ILE A 232 -30.94 -30.49 -17.54
C ILE A 232 -32.37 -30.26 -18.04
N PRO A 233 -33.38 -30.95 -17.49
CA PRO A 233 -34.77 -30.76 -17.91
C PRO A 233 -35.18 -29.28 -17.81
N PRO A 234 -35.86 -28.71 -18.83
CA PRO A 234 -36.19 -27.29 -18.86
C PRO A 234 -36.95 -26.79 -17.63
N ALA A 235 -37.83 -27.64 -17.06
CA ALA A 235 -38.57 -27.32 -15.84
C ALA A 235 -37.66 -27.14 -14.60
N VAL A 236 -36.63 -27.98 -14.47
CA VAL A 236 -35.64 -27.90 -13.38
C VAL A 236 -34.77 -26.66 -13.55
N LEU A 237 -34.34 -26.38 -14.78
CA LEU A 237 -33.55 -25.20 -15.11
C LEU A 237 -34.34 -23.92 -14.79
N ARG A 238 -35.61 -23.83 -15.22
CA ARG A 238 -36.50 -22.72 -14.91
C ARG A 238 -36.70 -22.55 -13.40
N ARG A 239 -36.91 -23.64 -12.65
CA ARG A 239 -37.05 -23.59 -11.17
C ARG A 239 -35.80 -23.01 -10.51
N ARG A 240 -34.61 -23.45 -10.92
CA ARG A 240 -33.34 -22.93 -10.40
C ARG A 240 -33.14 -21.46 -10.78
N GLN A 241 -33.45 -21.08 -12.01
CA GLN A 241 -33.39 -19.69 -12.46
C GLN A 241 -34.34 -18.79 -11.68
N MET A 242 -35.58 -19.22 -11.40
CA MET A 242 -36.54 -18.44 -10.61
C MET A 242 -36.05 -18.17 -9.18
N ILE A 243 -35.18 -19.02 -8.62
CA ILE A 243 -34.53 -18.80 -7.32
C ILE A 243 -33.29 -17.93 -7.49
N TYR A 244 -32.48 -18.22 -8.51
CA TYR A 244 -31.22 -17.54 -8.76
C TYR A 244 -31.40 -16.06 -9.10
N TRP A 245 -32.32 -15.73 -10.01
CA TRP A 245 -32.52 -14.35 -10.48
C TRP A 245 -32.79 -13.35 -9.34
N PRO A 246 -33.76 -13.54 -8.43
CA PRO A 246 -33.99 -12.58 -7.35
C PRO A 246 -32.79 -12.48 -6.40
N ILE A 247 -32.14 -13.60 -6.06
CA ILE A 247 -30.94 -13.59 -5.21
C ILE A 247 -29.81 -12.81 -5.92
N SER A 248 -29.60 -13.07 -7.20
CA SER A 248 -28.57 -12.40 -8.01
C SER A 248 -28.87 -10.90 -8.16
N THR A 249 -30.13 -10.50 -8.27
CA THR A 249 -30.53 -9.08 -8.31
C THR A 249 -30.22 -8.39 -6.99
N VAL A 250 -30.58 -9.00 -5.85
CA VAL A 250 -30.25 -8.46 -4.52
C VAL A 250 -28.74 -8.37 -4.34
N LEU A 251 -28.00 -9.41 -4.70
CA LEU A 251 -26.54 -9.44 -4.62
C LEU A 251 -25.90 -8.34 -5.50
N SER A 252 -26.38 -8.17 -6.73
CA SER A 252 -25.94 -7.09 -7.63
C SER A 252 -26.22 -5.71 -7.04
N VAL A 253 -27.40 -5.47 -6.45
CA VAL A 253 -27.72 -4.20 -5.80
C VAL A 253 -26.78 -3.94 -4.62
N VAL A 254 -26.52 -4.96 -3.79
CA VAL A 254 -25.57 -4.86 -2.66
C VAL A 254 -24.16 -4.54 -3.15
N MET A 255 -23.69 -5.24 -4.18
CA MET A 255 -22.34 -5.04 -4.74
C MET A 255 -22.19 -3.70 -5.44
N ILE A 256 -23.20 -3.25 -6.21
CA ILE A 256 -23.23 -1.91 -6.79
C ILE A 256 -23.25 -0.84 -5.68
N GLY A 257 -24.03 -1.04 -4.62
CA GLY A 257 -24.01 -0.18 -3.44
C GLY A 257 -22.64 -0.16 -2.76
N GLY A 258 -21.99 -1.31 -2.64
CA GLY A 258 -20.62 -1.44 -2.14
C GLY A 258 -19.59 -0.70 -3.00
N ILE A 259 -19.67 -0.81 -4.33
CA ILE A 259 -18.81 -0.06 -5.26
C ILE A 259 -19.12 1.45 -5.16
N TYR A 260 -20.38 1.84 -5.07
CA TYR A 260 -20.75 3.25 -4.90
C TYR A 260 -20.16 3.82 -3.61
N ILE A 261 -20.29 3.11 -2.48
CA ILE A 261 -19.67 3.48 -1.20
C ILE A 261 -18.14 3.54 -1.34
N PHE A 262 -17.53 2.52 -1.95
CA PHE A 262 -16.09 2.48 -2.20
C PHE A 262 -15.60 3.76 -2.88
N LEU A 263 -16.34 4.26 -3.87
CA LEU A 263 -15.95 5.41 -4.68
C LEU A 263 -16.30 6.77 -4.05
N THR A 264 -17.28 6.84 -3.14
CA THR A 264 -17.89 8.12 -2.73
C THR A 264 -17.89 8.37 -1.22
N VAL A 265 -17.52 7.38 -0.39
CA VAL A 265 -17.58 7.53 1.07
C VAL A 265 -16.69 8.67 1.56
N GLU A 266 -15.56 8.93 0.89
CA GLU A 266 -14.74 10.12 1.12
C GLU A 266 -14.69 11.03 -0.09
N ASN A 267 -15.31 12.20 0.04
CA ASN A 267 -15.19 13.28 -0.94
C ASN A 267 -13.96 14.17 -0.70
N THR A 268 -13.21 13.94 0.39
CA THR A 268 -12.16 14.81 0.91
C THR A 268 -10.75 14.44 0.45
N ALA A 269 -10.56 13.27 -0.16
CA ALA A 269 -9.26 12.76 -0.60
C ALA A 269 -8.87 12.96 -2.09
N PRO A 270 -9.62 13.62 -3.00
CA PRO A 270 -9.18 13.75 -4.39
C PRO A 270 -8.63 15.15 -4.75
N ILE A 271 -7.47 15.13 -5.43
CA ILE A 271 -7.09 16.03 -6.55
C ILE A 271 -6.22 17.27 -6.25
N THR A 272 -6.19 17.85 -5.06
CA THR A 272 -5.11 18.81 -4.79
C THR A 272 -3.86 18.01 -4.47
N THR A 273 -3.06 17.71 -5.50
CA THR A 273 -1.63 17.73 -5.27
C THR A 273 -1.37 19.11 -4.68
N VAL A 274 -1.19 19.16 -3.36
CA VAL A 274 -0.27 20.14 -2.81
C VAL A 274 0.95 19.91 -3.70
N PRO A 275 1.34 20.89 -4.55
CA PRO A 275 2.52 20.71 -5.38
C PRO A 275 3.58 20.14 -4.45
N PRO A 276 4.32 19.09 -4.85
CA PRO A 276 5.41 18.60 -4.00
C PRO A 276 6.08 19.87 -3.55
N ALA A 277 6.14 20.10 -2.23
CA ALA A 277 6.89 21.22 -1.74
C ALA A 277 8.20 21.03 -2.49
N ILE A 278 8.50 21.92 -3.43
CA ILE A 278 9.82 21.98 -3.99
C ILE A 278 10.54 22.51 -2.77
N GLU A 279 10.84 21.62 -1.84
CA GLU A 279 12.10 21.68 -1.17
C GLU A 279 13.03 21.70 -2.36
N ASN A 280 13.42 22.91 -2.73
CA ASN A 280 14.76 23.18 -3.11
C ASN A 280 15.58 22.64 -1.93
N VAL A 281 15.69 21.31 -1.81
CA VAL A 281 16.69 20.66 -1.02
C VAL A 281 17.92 21.08 -1.77
N GLN A 282 18.50 22.20 -1.34
CA GLN A 282 19.83 22.55 -1.74
C GLN A 282 20.61 21.29 -1.36
N VAL A 283 21.10 20.58 -2.37
CA VAL A 283 21.93 19.37 -2.20
C VAL A 283 23.12 19.67 -1.27
N TYR A 284 23.39 20.96 -1.06
CA TYR A 284 24.08 21.50 0.08
C TYR A 284 23.39 22.80 0.59
N VAL A 285 22.67 22.75 1.72
CA VAL A 285 22.43 23.94 2.56
C VAL A 285 23.61 23.99 3.54
N PRO A 286 24.54 24.97 3.46
CA PRO A 286 25.43 25.20 4.59
C PRO A 286 24.52 25.43 5.79
N GLN A 287 24.69 24.64 6.87
CA GLN A 287 23.80 24.66 8.03
C GLN A 287 23.47 26.09 8.42
N THR A 288 22.30 26.55 7.97
CA THR A 288 21.73 27.79 8.46
C THR A 288 20.93 27.33 9.67
N PRO A 289 21.26 27.80 10.87
CA PRO A 289 20.60 27.34 12.08
C PRO A 289 19.08 27.44 11.90
N THR A 290 18.38 26.34 12.19
CA THR A 290 16.93 26.21 12.12
C THR A 290 16.27 27.45 12.72
N PRO A 291 15.37 28.16 12.01
CA PRO A 291 14.58 29.21 12.64
C PRO A 291 13.70 28.55 13.71
N MET A 292 13.87 28.98 14.96
CA MET A 292 13.02 28.56 16.07
C MET A 292 11.54 28.85 15.73
N PRO A 293 10.59 28.07 16.28
CA PRO A 293 9.16 28.38 16.16
C PRO A 293 8.93 29.85 16.50
N THR A 294 8.24 30.56 15.61
CA THR A 294 7.85 31.96 15.81
C THR A 294 7.01 32.05 17.09
N SER A 295 7.65 32.49 18.17
CA SER A 295 6.94 33.04 19.32
C SER A 295 6.21 34.31 18.87
N THR A 296 5.04 34.52 19.47
CA THR A 296 4.28 35.78 19.44
C THR A 296 5.24 36.97 19.62
N PRO A 297 5.05 38.12 18.96
CA PRO A 297 6.09 39.14 18.82
C PRO A 297 6.62 39.54 20.19
N THR A 298 7.82 39.07 20.50
CA THR A 298 8.60 39.55 21.62
C THR A 298 9.34 40.77 21.11
N THR A 299 9.13 41.88 21.79
CA THR A 299 9.77 43.17 21.53
C THR A 299 11.25 42.98 21.22
N GLU A 300 11.64 43.57 20.10
CA GLU A 300 13.00 43.63 19.56
C GLU A 300 14.05 43.94 20.66
N PRO A 301 15.17 43.19 20.74
CA PRO A 301 16.23 43.49 21.68
C PRO A 301 17.02 44.70 21.19
N GLN A 302 16.86 45.82 21.90
CA GLN A 302 17.72 46.98 21.75
C GLN A 302 19.13 46.62 22.24
N PRO A 303 20.20 46.85 21.45
CA PRO A 303 21.56 46.71 21.92
C PRO A 303 21.87 47.90 22.84
N GLY A 304 21.66 47.71 24.14
CA GLY A 304 21.89 48.71 25.17
C GLY A 304 22.34 48.05 26.46
N GLY A 305 23.48 48.50 26.98
CA GLY A 305 24.09 47.97 28.20
C GLY A 305 23.12 47.89 29.39
N VAL A 306 23.30 46.83 30.15
CA VAL A 306 22.73 46.60 31.48
C VAL A 306 22.95 47.85 32.34
N THR A 307 21.91 48.65 32.53
CA THR A 307 21.95 49.95 33.23
C THR A 307 20.88 50.05 34.32
N GLY A 308 20.39 48.91 34.81
CA GLY A 308 19.51 48.81 35.98
C GLY A 308 20.25 48.45 37.27
N PRO A 309 19.61 48.56 38.44
CA PRO A 309 20.12 47.99 39.69
C PRO A 309 20.51 46.51 39.52
N LEU A 310 21.56 46.07 40.23
CA LEU A 310 22.02 44.68 40.19
C LEU A 310 21.07 43.78 40.99
N THR A 311 19.89 43.53 40.43
CA THR A 311 18.77 42.81 41.05
C THR A 311 18.26 41.75 40.07
N TRP A 312 17.45 40.81 40.56
CA TRP A 312 16.79 39.84 39.71
C TRP A 312 15.88 40.52 38.69
N ASN A 313 15.01 41.43 39.13
CA ASN A 313 13.98 42.01 38.26
C ASN A 313 14.57 42.89 37.15
N ASP A 314 15.62 43.64 37.45
CA ASP A 314 16.14 44.65 36.52
C ASP A 314 17.25 44.11 35.62
N THR A 315 18.06 43.17 36.13
CA THR A 315 19.32 42.78 35.47
C THR A 315 19.39 41.27 35.19
N ILE A 316 19.21 40.42 36.20
CA ILE A 316 19.55 38.99 36.08
C ILE A 316 18.43 38.17 35.46
N GLY A 317 17.18 38.41 35.84
CA GLY A 317 16.00 37.74 35.33
C GLY A 317 15.85 37.90 33.81
N PRO A 318 15.90 39.13 33.25
CA PRO A 318 15.87 39.34 31.81
C PRO A 318 17.04 38.64 31.08
N LEU A 319 18.24 38.69 31.64
CA LEU A 319 19.44 38.07 31.08
C LEU A 319 19.31 36.53 31.02
N LEU A 320 18.83 35.91 32.10
CA LEU A 320 18.59 34.47 32.16
C LEU A 320 17.40 34.04 31.30
N GLN A 321 16.34 34.84 31.23
CA GLN A 321 15.20 34.53 30.36
C GLN A 321 15.61 34.57 28.88
N ALA A 322 16.41 35.55 28.49
CA ALA A 322 16.89 35.71 27.12
C ALA A 322 17.78 34.53 26.67
N LYS A 323 18.66 34.02 27.54
CA LYS A 323 19.63 32.96 27.17
C LYS A 323 19.21 31.55 27.58
N CYS A 324 18.53 31.40 28.70
CA CYS A 324 18.19 30.10 29.28
C CYS A 324 16.71 29.77 29.16
N GLY A 325 15.82 30.74 28.94
CA GLY A 325 14.37 30.55 28.94
C GLY A 325 13.85 29.59 27.87
N ALA A 326 14.57 29.39 26.77
CA ALA A 326 14.18 28.45 25.72
C ALA A 326 14.16 26.98 26.21
N CYS A 327 15.06 26.60 27.11
CA CYS A 327 15.18 25.24 27.64
C CYS A 327 14.78 25.14 29.14
N HIS A 328 15.00 26.22 29.89
CA HIS A 328 14.75 26.34 31.32
C HIS A 328 13.62 27.34 31.65
N GLY A 329 12.71 27.61 30.72
CA GLY A 329 11.54 28.45 30.96
C GLY A 329 10.38 27.73 31.67
N ALA A 330 9.23 28.40 31.70
CA ALA A 330 7.99 27.86 32.26
C ALA A 330 7.61 26.55 31.55
N GLY A 331 7.54 25.45 32.32
CA GLY A 331 7.25 24.12 31.77
C GLY A 331 8.48 23.30 31.36
N SER A 332 9.70 23.69 31.79
CA SER A 332 10.91 22.91 31.52
C SER A 332 10.78 21.44 31.95
N VAL A 333 11.00 20.53 31.01
CA VAL A 333 11.02 19.06 31.24
C VAL A 333 12.30 18.59 31.95
N THR A 334 13.29 19.47 32.11
CA THR A 334 14.59 19.15 32.73
C THR A 334 14.52 19.13 34.26
N GLY A 335 13.40 19.56 34.85
CA GLY A 335 13.23 19.68 36.30
C GLY A 335 13.97 20.88 36.90
N LEU A 336 14.37 21.85 36.08
CA LEU A 336 15.01 23.11 36.46
C LEU A 336 14.42 24.26 35.63
N ALA A 337 13.88 25.27 36.31
CA ALA A 337 13.23 26.43 35.69
C ALA A 337 13.81 27.75 36.23
N PHE A 338 14.03 28.71 35.33
CA PHE A 338 14.62 30.04 35.57
C PHE A 338 13.69 31.18 35.16
N ASP A 339 12.41 30.87 34.96
CA ASP A 339 11.34 31.81 34.61
C ASP A 339 10.99 32.79 35.75
N THR A 340 11.30 32.43 37.00
CA THR A 340 11.08 33.29 38.17
C THR A 340 12.26 33.22 39.15
N TYR A 341 12.44 34.26 39.98
CA TYR A 341 13.44 34.30 41.05
C TYR A 341 13.31 33.09 41.97
N ALA A 342 12.08 32.78 42.40
CA ALA A 342 11.80 31.66 43.27
C ALA A 342 12.23 30.31 42.66
N ASN A 343 12.00 30.10 41.36
CA ASN A 343 12.38 28.86 40.69
C ASN A 343 13.91 28.75 40.51
N PHE A 344 14.57 29.87 40.18
CA PHE A 344 16.02 29.91 40.07
C PHE A 344 16.72 29.62 41.41
N MET A 345 16.26 30.25 42.49
CA MET A 345 16.81 30.05 43.83
C MET A 345 16.48 28.68 44.42
N LYS A 346 15.31 28.11 44.08
CA LYS A 346 14.94 26.75 44.48
C LYS A 346 15.85 25.69 43.85
N GLY A 347 16.32 25.94 42.63
CA GLY A 347 17.15 25.00 41.88
C GLY A 347 16.39 23.73 41.45
N GLY A 348 17.14 22.69 41.13
CA GLY A 348 16.61 21.44 40.56
C GLY A 348 16.88 20.23 41.45
N LYS A 349 16.72 19.03 40.87
CA LYS A 349 17.00 17.76 41.58
C LYS A 349 18.44 17.63 42.11
N ASN A 350 19.38 18.39 41.53
CA ASN A 350 20.79 18.40 41.91
C ASN A 350 21.15 19.50 42.91
N GLY A 351 20.15 20.14 43.53
CA GLY A 351 20.31 21.20 44.52
C GLY A 351 20.21 22.61 43.94
N ALA A 352 20.56 23.59 44.77
CA ALA A 352 20.48 25.01 44.42
C ALA A 352 21.47 25.37 43.29
N VAL A 353 20.99 26.20 42.36
CA VAL A 353 21.79 26.68 41.22
C VAL A 353 22.67 27.86 41.63
N ALA A 354 22.13 28.76 42.46
CA ALA A 354 22.85 29.85 43.08
C ALA A 354 22.76 29.78 44.60
N LEU A 355 23.89 30.02 45.26
CA LEU A 355 24.03 30.14 46.70
C LEU A 355 24.28 31.63 47.02
N PRO A 356 23.34 32.32 47.68
CA PRO A 356 23.54 33.73 48.06
C PRO A 356 24.85 33.92 48.85
N ASN A 357 25.62 34.94 48.47
CA ASN A 357 26.93 35.28 49.02
C ASN A 357 28.06 34.27 48.71
N ASP A 358 27.81 33.25 47.87
CA ASP A 358 28.83 32.27 47.47
C ASP A 358 28.72 31.88 45.99
N SER A 359 29.24 32.74 45.12
CA SER A 359 29.36 32.44 43.70
C SER A 359 30.33 31.27 43.41
N ALA A 360 31.33 31.01 44.26
CA ALA A 360 32.29 29.93 44.05
C ALA A 360 31.68 28.54 44.32
N GLY A 361 30.80 28.45 45.31
CA GLY A 361 30.04 27.24 45.63
C GLY A 361 28.84 26.99 44.71
N SER A 362 28.33 28.03 44.05
CA SER A 362 27.16 27.98 43.16
C SER A 362 27.37 27.04 41.97
N SER A 363 26.45 26.08 41.80
CA SER A 363 26.54 25.07 40.72
C SER A 363 26.34 25.66 39.32
N PHE A 364 25.78 26.88 39.22
CA PHE A 364 25.68 27.65 37.98
C PHE A 364 27.02 27.77 37.24
N PHE A 365 28.09 28.21 37.92
CA PHE A 365 29.40 28.41 37.28
C PHE A 365 30.11 27.12 36.95
N LYS A 366 29.91 26.06 37.75
CA LYS A 366 30.42 24.72 37.45
C LYS A 366 29.82 24.18 36.15
N THR A 367 28.51 24.38 35.96
CA THR A 367 27.78 23.96 34.76
C THR A 367 28.20 24.75 33.51
N GLN A 368 28.43 26.06 33.68
CA GLN A 368 28.95 26.92 32.61
C GLN A 368 30.36 26.52 32.18
N ALA A 369 31.20 26.08 33.12
CA ALA A 369 32.55 25.58 32.83
C ALA A 369 32.59 24.16 32.24
N SER A 370 31.56 23.33 32.47
CA SER A 370 31.55 21.90 32.09
C SER A 370 30.97 21.60 30.70
N GLY A 371 30.70 22.62 29.87
CA GLY A 371 30.28 22.44 28.46
C GLY A 371 28.77 22.49 28.20
N HIS A 372 28.04 23.38 28.85
CA HIS A 372 26.62 23.62 28.57
C HIS A 372 26.41 24.21 27.14
N PRO A 373 25.33 23.84 26.40
CA PRO A 373 25.10 24.31 25.02
C PRO A 373 24.97 25.84 24.87
N VAL A 374 24.53 26.51 25.94
CA VAL A 374 24.50 27.98 26.04
C VAL A 374 25.54 28.41 27.06
N VAL A 375 26.56 29.14 26.61
CA VAL A 375 27.64 29.68 27.44
C VAL A 375 27.54 31.21 27.49
N PHE A 376 27.65 31.78 28.68
CA PHE A 376 27.68 33.23 28.90
C PHE A 376 29.07 33.80 28.58
N SER A 377 29.14 35.06 28.17
CA SER A 377 30.41 35.76 28.02
C SER A 377 31.07 36.00 29.37
N ALA A 378 32.38 36.31 29.38
CA ALA A 378 33.10 36.60 30.61
C ALA A 378 32.48 37.79 31.39
N ASP A 379 32.01 38.82 30.68
CA ASP A 379 31.38 40.01 31.26
C ASP A 379 30.02 39.69 31.89
N GLU A 380 29.21 38.85 31.22
CA GLU A 380 27.91 38.42 31.75
C GLU A 380 28.07 37.52 32.98
N LEU A 381 29.05 36.62 32.96
CA LEU A 381 29.39 35.79 34.12
C LEU A 381 29.87 36.65 35.29
N ALA A 382 30.62 37.73 35.03
CA ALA A 382 31.05 38.66 36.07
C ALA A 382 29.86 39.40 36.72
N ILE A 383 28.85 39.78 35.93
CA ILE A 383 27.62 40.41 36.43
C ILE A 383 26.82 39.44 37.30
N ILE A 384 26.61 38.21 36.84
CA ILE A 384 25.91 37.17 37.61
C ILE A 384 26.68 36.84 38.89
N LYS A 385 28.01 36.79 38.82
CA LYS A 385 28.89 36.56 39.97
C LYS A 385 28.71 37.66 41.02
N ALA A 386 28.80 38.93 40.60
CA ALA A 386 28.63 40.07 41.47
C ALA A 386 27.24 40.09 42.12
N TRP A 387 26.18 39.70 41.39
CA TRP A 387 24.84 39.62 41.95
C TRP A 387 24.68 38.51 42.98
N ILE A 388 25.24 37.33 42.73
CA ILE A 388 25.22 36.21 43.70
C ILE A 388 26.01 36.59 44.96
N ASP A 389 27.20 37.16 44.79
CA ASP A 389 28.05 37.60 45.90
C ASP A 389 27.41 38.75 46.70
N ALA A 390 26.53 39.55 46.09
CA ALA A 390 25.71 40.57 46.76
C ALA A 390 24.48 40.00 47.49
N GLY A 391 24.37 38.67 47.61
CA GLY A 391 23.26 38.00 48.30
C GLY A 391 22.06 37.69 47.41
N ALA A 392 22.23 37.77 46.08
CA ALA A 392 21.20 37.48 45.09
C ALA A 392 19.87 38.25 45.33
N PRO A 393 19.89 39.60 45.40
CA PRO A 393 18.70 40.39 45.68
C PRO A 393 17.65 40.26 44.55
N GLU A 394 16.39 40.07 44.93
CA GLU A 394 15.26 39.99 43.99
C GLU A 394 14.86 41.37 43.43
N LYS A 395 14.89 42.40 44.29
CA LYS A 395 14.42 43.76 44.02
C LYS A 395 15.48 44.80 44.34
#